data_AF-A0A9X4PH64-F1
#
_entry.id   AF-A0A9X4PH64-F1
#
_cell.length_a   1.000
_cell.length_b   1.000
_cell.length_c   1.000
_cell.angle_alpha   90.00
_cell.angle_beta   90.00
_cell.angle_gamma   90.00
#
_symmetry.space_group_name_H-M   'P 1'
#
loop_
_entity.id
_entity.type
_entity.pdbx_description
1 polymer ?
#
loop_
_entity_poly.entity_id
_entity_poly.type
_entity_poly.pdbx_seq_one_letter_code
_entity_poly.pdbx_strand_id
1 'polypeptide(L)'
;MFTSHFRENLIVQEISQDKNEFDNNPEIQAVLDVINKGKKTNLFSEVAKYYRDNKDIFLFVAMLRNKGQLEKILNVISEECGVHAKKQFIVGMNVFLDGINTGERDAREFLSEELSHSNLVAFFNGPQAAHQDQVRNIHRNLNINAIKLGHALETSSFFSRRIRRMEEEKSEIKNVHILINGKKIVTIEKNEKQQRNYSFKKSAICDIEISWNAKDTSEKDLSCVIVLSINSGQISIKKSTIDGSNVEPKEILELAKQNEAVLIKGKALHEVLGECLVQQTQCKEKENTQPCENIIVPGSSLDEGVTIEGGVPSPQKETAVNNGRFATH
;
A
#
# COMPACT_ATOMS: atom_id res chain seq x y z
N MET A 1 12.24 18.68 18.21
CA MET A 1 13.37 18.55 17.27
C MET A 1 13.90 17.12 17.38
N PHE A 2 13.30 16.18 16.66
CA PHE A 2 13.84 14.82 16.49
C PHE A 2 14.03 14.63 14.98
N THR A 3 15.29 14.53 14.57
CA THR A 3 15.76 14.70 13.20
C THR A 3 15.58 13.42 12.38
N SER A 4 15.42 13.62 11.07
CA SER A 4 15.14 12.63 10.01
C SER A 4 16.08 11.42 9.95
N HIS A 5 17.19 11.42 10.68
CA HIS A 5 18.15 10.30 10.73
C HIS A 5 17.57 9.00 11.29
N PHE A 6 16.56 9.06 12.18
CA PHE A 6 15.97 7.84 12.71
C PHE A 6 15.08 7.10 11.68
N ARG A 7 14.52 7.84 10.70
CA ARG A 7 13.60 7.28 9.68
C ARG A 7 14.35 6.71 8.47
N GLU A 8 15.46 7.31 8.05
CA GLU A 8 16.35 6.72 7.03
C GLU A 8 16.99 5.42 7.53
N ASN A 9 17.34 5.37 8.83
CA ASN A 9 17.90 4.17 9.43
C ASN A 9 16.93 3.00 9.48
N LEU A 10 15.61 3.19 9.57
CA LEU A 10 14.68 2.05 9.62
C LEU A 10 14.55 1.33 8.26
N ILE A 11 14.57 2.08 7.15
CA ILE A 11 14.56 1.49 5.79
C ILE A 11 15.92 0.84 5.48
N VAL A 12 17.01 1.42 5.99
CA VAL A 12 18.37 0.87 5.81
C VAL A 12 18.66 -0.29 6.77
N GLN A 13 18.09 -0.35 7.97
CA GLN A 13 18.42 -1.35 9.00
C GLN A 13 17.90 -2.76 8.70
N GLU A 14 16.78 -2.91 7.98
CA GLU A 14 16.36 -4.24 7.50
C GLU A 14 17.17 -4.72 6.29
N ILE A 15 17.91 -3.83 5.61
CA ILE A 15 18.71 -4.14 4.40
C ILE A 15 20.21 -4.22 4.72
N SER A 16 20.66 -3.70 5.87
CA SER A 16 22.07 -3.55 6.23
C SER A 16 22.48 -4.48 7.38
N GLN A 17 22.28 -5.79 7.23
CA GLN A 17 22.96 -6.76 8.10
C GLN A 17 24.16 -7.46 7.47
N ASP A 18 24.54 -7.17 6.22
CA ASP A 18 25.81 -7.71 5.72
C ASP A 18 26.64 -6.71 4.91
N LYS A 19 27.81 -6.36 5.46
CA LYS A 19 28.82 -5.52 4.80
C LYS A 19 29.68 -6.29 3.78
N ASN A 20 29.52 -7.62 3.67
CA ASN A 20 30.49 -8.50 3.02
C ASN A 20 29.95 -9.45 1.93
N GLU A 21 28.87 -9.13 1.21
CA GLU A 21 28.54 -9.85 -0.04
C GLU A 21 28.15 -8.86 -1.14
N PHE A 22 29.08 -8.57 -2.06
CA PHE A 22 28.94 -7.55 -3.10
C PHE A 22 28.74 -8.10 -4.51
N ASP A 23 29.05 -9.37 -4.76
CA ASP A 23 28.91 -9.96 -6.10
C ASP A 23 27.46 -10.41 -6.41
N ASN A 24 26.58 -10.43 -5.40
CA ASN A 24 25.19 -10.91 -5.51
C ASN A 24 24.13 -9.88 -5.08
N ASN A 25 24.44 -8.58 -5.02
CA ASN A 25 23.41 -7.60 -4.65
C ASN A 25 22.36 -7.49 -5.77
N PRO A 26 21.11 -7.94 -5.55
CA PRO A 26 20.08 -8.01 -6.59
C PRO A 26 19.72 -6.64 -7.17
N GLU A 27 19.98 -5.55 -6.44
CA GLU A 27 19.71 -4.20 -6.89
C GLU A 27 20.81 -3.66 -7.83
N ILE A 28 22.07 -4.03 -7.61
CA ILE A 28 23.14 -3.72 -8.55
C ILE A 28 22.95 -4.53 -9.85
N GLN A 29 22.54 -5.80 -9.73
CA GLN A 29 22.18 -6.61 -10.88
C GLN A 29 21.00 -6.01 -11.65
N ALA A 30 20.01 -5.43 -10.96
CA ALA A 30 18.89 -4.77 -11.61
C ALA A 30 19.32 -3.54 -12.44
N VAL A 31 20.30 -2.76 -11.95
CA VAL A 31 20.90 -1.66 -12.71
C VAL A 31 21.62 -2.19 -13.95
N LEU A 32 22.42 -3.26 -13.80
CA LEU A 32 23.09 -3.94 -14.93
C LEU A 32 22.10 -4.45 -15.97
N ASP A 33 20.99 -5.06 -15.54
CA ASP A 33 19.95 -5.55 -16.43
C ASP A 33 19.32 -4.43 -17.26
N VAL A 34 19.16 -3.23 -16.68
CA VAL A 34 18.68 -2.06 -17.41
C VAL A 34 19.74 -1.56 -18.40
N ILE A 35 21.00 -1.45 -17.96
CA ILE A 35 22.14 -1.06 -18.82
C ILE A 35 22.23 -1.99 -20.05
N ASN A 36 22.09 -3.30 -19.85
CA ASN A 36 22.21 -4.30 -20.90
C ASN A 36 21.03 -4.31 -21.87
N LYS A 37 19.86 -3.81 -21.47
CA LYS A 37 18.63 -3.76 -22.29
C LYS A 37 18.42 -2.41 -22.99
N GLY A 38 19.02 -1.33 -22.50
CA GLY A 38 18.74 0.05 -22.89
C GLY A 38 19.65 0.62 -23.99
N LYS A 39 19.27 1.80 -24.52
CA LYS A 39 20.17 2.60 -25.35
C LYS A 39 21.01 3.46 -24.41
N LYS A 40 22.34 3.44 -24.55
CA LYS A 40 23.30 4.14 -23.66
C LYS A 40 23.09 5.66 -23.53
N THR A 41 22.21 6.27 -24.34
CA THR A 41 21.87 7.69 -24.27
C THR A 41 20.73 7.90 -23.26
N ASN A 42 21.04 8.54 -22.14
CA ASN A 42 20.12 8.85 -21.01
C ASN A 42 19.90 7.72 -19.98
N LEU A 43 20.98 7.03 -19.64
CA LEU A 43 21.00 5.89 -18.72
C LEU A 43 20.31 6.13 -17.37
N PHE A 44 20.54 7.29 -16.75
CA PHE A 44 19.92 7.60 -15.46
C PHE A 44 18.39 7.57 -15.54
N SER A 45 17.81 8.18 -16.58
CA SER A 45 16.36 8.23 -16.77
C SER A 45 15.77 6.84 -16.96
N GLU A 46 16.47 5.94 -17.65
CA GLU A 46 16.05 4.55 -17.83
C GLU A 46 16.05 3.78 -16.50
N VAL A 47 17.13 3.89 -15.71
CA VAL A 47 17.21 3.25 -14.39
C VAL A 47 16.14 3.80 -13.45
N ALA A 48 16.00 5.12 -13.36
CA ALA A 48 14.99 5.74 -12.51
C ALA A 48 13.55 5.36 -12.92
N LYS A 49 13.28 5.22 -14.22
CA LYS A 49 12.00 4.73 -14.74
C LYS A 49 11.77 3.26 -14.37
N TYR A 50 12.79 2.41 -14.54
CA TYR A 50 12.69 1.01 -14.15
C TYR A 50 12.31 0.85 -12.67
N TYR A 51 12.96 1.62 -11.78
CA TYR A 51 12.63 1.59 -10.36
C TYR A 51 11.23 2.10 -10.05
N ARG A 52 10.74 3.13 -10.76
CA ARG A 52 9.38 3.64 -10.60
C ARG A 52 8.30 2.65 -11.03
N ASP A 53 8.56 1.93 -12.12
CA ASP A 53 7.55 1.11 -12.78
C ASP A 53 7.54 -0.33 -12.25
N ASN A 54 8.72 -0.86 -11.91
CA ASN A 54 8.94 -2.30 -11.68
C ASN A 54 9.57 -2.65 -10.32
N LYS A 55 10.16 -1.70 -9.60
CA LYS A 55 10.84 -1.95 -8.32
C LYS A 55 10.42 -0.92 -7.26
N ASP A 56 11.22 -0.80 -6.20
CA ASP A 56 11.01 0.14 -5.10
C ASP A 56 11.77 1.46 -5.38
N ILE A 57 11.01 2.50 -5.69
CA ILE A 57 11.57 3.84 -5.92
C ILE A 57 12.13 4.48 -4.64
N PHE A 58 11.62 4.13 -3.46
CA PHE A 58 12.12 4.64 -2.18
C PHE A 58 13.47 4.02 -1.84
N LEU A 59 13.61 2.70 -2.08
CA LEU A 59 14.91 2.02 -1.99
C LEU A 59 15.93 2.64 -2.95
N PHE A 60 15.54 2.89 -4.19
CA PHE A 60 16.44 3.53 -5.16
C PHE A 60 16.94 4.90 -4.69
N VAL A 61 16.03 5.75 -4.20
CA VAL A 61 16.40 7.06 -3.62
C VAL A 61 17.36 6.88 -2.44
N ALA A 62 17.10 5.92 -1.55
CA ALA A 62 17.98 5.62 -0.41
C ALA A 62 19.38 5.15 -0.87
N MET A 63 19.44 4.29 -1.88
CA MET A 63 20.71 3.84 -2.47
C MET A 63 21.51 4.98 -3.08
N LEU A 64 20.86 5.91 -3.80
CA LEU A 64 21.52 7.08 -4.37
C LEU A 64 22.04 8.06 -3.30
N ARG A 65 21.37 8.16 -2.15
CA ARG A 65 21.80 8.98 -1.01
C ARG A 65 22.92 8.32 -0.20
N ASN A 66 23.02 7.00 -0.23
CA ASN A 66 24.08 6.26 0.46
C ASN A 66 25.39 6.29 -0.35
N LYS A 67 26.42 6.97 0.18
CA LYS A 67 27.72 7.10 -0.49
C LYS A 67 28.31 5.76 -0.93
N GLY A 68 28.25 4.75 -0.07
CA GLY A 68 28.82 3.43 -0.34
C GLY A 68 28.08 2.69 -1.47
N GLN A 69 26.75 2.74 -1.51
CA GLN A 69 25.95 2.13 -2.57
C GLN A 69 26.07 2.90 -3.89
N LEU A 70 26.02 4.23 -3.83
CA LEU A 70 26.22 5.09 -5.00
C LEU A 70 27.57 4.83 -5.67
N GLU A 71 28.65 4.70 -4.89
CA GLU A 71 29.98 4.41 -5.44
C GLU A 71 30.00 3.11 -6.27
N LYS A 72 29.32 2.05 -5.81
CA LYS A 72 29.21 0.79 -6.58
C LYS A 72 28.47 1.00 -7.89
N ILE A 73 27.31 1.67 -7.85
CA ILE A 73 26.51 1.95 -9.04
C ILE A 73 27.36 2.72 -10.05
N LEU A 74 28.09 3.74 -9.58
CA LEU A 74 28.95 4.55 -10.45
C LEU A 74 30.16 3.78 -11.00
N ASN A 75 30.69 2.81 -10.25
CA ASN A 75 31.78 1.95 -10.74
C ASN A 75 31.29 1.03 -11.84
N VAL A 76 30.17 0.34 -11.63
CA VAL A 76 29.52 -0.49 -12.67
C VAL A 76 29.25 0.31 -13.94
N ILE A 77 28.69 1.52 -13.81
CA ILE A 77 28.44 2.38 -14.97
C ILE A 77 29.74 2.78 -15.66
N SER A 78 30.80 3.06 -14.88
CA SER A 78 32.11 3.40 -15.43
C SER A 78 32.73 2.25 -16.21
N GLU A 79 32.59 1.03 -15.71
CA GLU A 79 33.14 -0.19 -16.31
C GLU A 79 32.38 -0.58 -17.58
N GLU A 80 31.04 -0.59 -17.54
CA GLU A 80 30.20 -1.07 -18.64
C GLU A 80 29.92 -0.02 -19.73
N CYS A 81 29.88 1.26 -19.34
CA CYS A 81 29.45 2.36 -20.21
C CYS A 81 30.50 3.46 -20.39
N GLY A 82 31.59 3.42 -19.63
CA GLY A 82 32.69 4.39 -19.72
C GLY A 82 32.46 5.68 -18.92
N VAL A 83 33.54 6.45 -18.75
CA VAL A 83 33.60 7.65 -17.91
C VAL A 83 32.60 8.74 -18.34
N HIS A 84 32.34 8.86 -19.65
CA HIS A 84 31.38 9.85 -20.15
C HIS A 84 29.95 9.55 -19.69
N ALA A 85 29.52 8.28 -19.76
CA ALA A 85 28.22 7.85 -19.28
C ALA A 85 28.08 8.04 -17.76
N LYS A 86 29.13 7.74 -16.99
CA LYS A 86 29.18 8.04 -15.54
C LYS A 86 28.94 9.52 -15.25
N LYS A 87 29.59 10.43 -15.98
CA LYS A 87 29.38 11.88 -15.82
C LYS A 87 27.93 12.28 -16.12
N GLN A 88 27.36 11.79 -17.23
CA GLN A 88 25.96 12.08 -17.57
C GLN A 88 24.99 11.52 -16.52
N PHE A 89 25.26 10.33 -16.00
CA PHE A 89 24.46 9.71 -14.95
C PHE A 89 24.44 10.56 -13.68
N ILE A 90 25.62 11.06 -13.24
CA ILE A 90 25.73 11.94 -12.07
C ILE A 90 24.92 13.23 -12.26
N VAL A 91 24.97 13.84 -13.45
CA VAL A 91 24.18 15.03 -13.76
C VAL A 91 22.68 14.76 -13.63
N GLY A 92 22.19 13.68 -14.25
CA GLY A 92 20.78 13.27 -14.15
C GLY A 92 20.35 12.93 -12.72
N MET A 93 21.23 12.26 -11.98
CA MET A 93 21.02 11.89 -10.58
C MET A 93 20.86 13.11 -9.68
N ASN A 94 21.73 14.12 -9.81
CA ASN A 94 21.66 15.32 -8.98
C ASN A 94 20.34 16.07 -9.21
N VAL A 95 19.96 16.27 -10.48
CA VAL A 95 18.66 16.90 -10.83
C VAL A 95 17.49 16.12 -10.24
N PHE A 96 17.54 14.79 -10.31
CA PHE A 96 16.51 13.93 -9.73
C PHE A 96 16.44 14.05 -8.21
N LEU A 97 17.57 13.95 -7.51
CA LEU A 97 17.62 14.03 -6.04
C LEU A 97 17.19 15.40 -5.53
N ASP A 98 17.53 16.49 -6.22
CA ASP A 98 17.05 17.83 -5.88
C ASP A 98 15.53 17.94 -6.01
N GLY A 99 14.96 17.35 -7.08
CA GLY A 99 13.52 17.24 -7.26
C GLY A 99 12.85 16.42 -6.15
N ILE A 100 13.45 15.29 -5.75
CA ILE A 100 12.96 14.45 -4.65
C ILE A 100 13.02 15.21 -3.32
N ASN A 101 14.12 15.89 -3.01
CA ASN A 101 14.29 16.67 -1.77
C ASN A 101 13.22 17.76 -1.64
N THR A 102 12.90 18.43 -2.75
CA THR A 102 11.81 19.41 -2.80
C THR A 102 10.46 18.72 -2.60
N GLY A 103 10.21 17.63 -3.34
CA GLY A 103 8.96 16.87 -3.25
C GLY A 103 8.70 16.23 -1.89
N GLU A 104 9.73 15.81 -1.15
CA GLU A 104 9.62 15.28 0.22
C GLU A 104 9.21 16.37 1.21
N ARG A 105 9.74 17.59 1.05
CA ARG A 105 9.35 18.74 1.87
C ARG A 105 7.89 19.10 1.66
N ASP A 106 7.47 19.11 0.39
CA ASP A 106 6.12 19.46 -0.01
C ASP A 106 5.11 18.39 0.43
N ALA A 107 5.46 17.11 0.25
CA ALA A 107 4.64 16.00 0.72
C ALA A 107 4.49 16.01 2.25
N ARG A 108 5.52 16.46 2.99
CA ARG A 108 5.46 16.59 4.45
C ARG A 108 4.45 17.64 4.91
N GLU A 109 4.42 18.79 4.24
CA GLU A 109 3.44 19.84 4.50
C GLU A 109 2.03 19.36 4.12
N PHE A 110 1.92 18.73 2.94
CA PHE A 110 0.66 18.26 2.35
C PHE A 110 -0.02 17.14 3.15
N LEU A 111 0.77 16.20 3.67
CA LEU A 111 0.29 15.03 4.45
C LEU A 111 0.48 15.23 5.95
N SER A 112 0.60 16.46 6.45
CA SER A 112 1.00 16.74 7.83
C SER A 112 0.11 16.04 8.88
N GLU A 113 -1.19 15.92 8.64
CA GLU A 113 -2.13 15.18 9.49
C GLU A 113 -1.90 13.66 9.42
N GLU A 114 -1.77 13.11 8.22
CA GLU A 114 -1.60 11.68 7.98
C GLU A 114 -0.23 11.18 8.45
N LEU A 115 0.84 11.97 8.27
CA LEU A 115 2.22 11.66 8.67
C LEU A 115 2.44 11.74 10.19
N SER A 116 1.59 12.47 10.91
CA SER A 116 1.73 12.63 12.37
C SER A 116 1.38 11.35 13.15
N HIS A 117 0.58 10.47 12.55
CA HIS A 117 0.10 9.22 13.16
C HIS A 117 0.63 7.95 12.47
N SER A 118 1.57 8.08 11.53
CA SER A 118 1.96 6.96 10.66
C SER A 118 3.45 6.92 10.30
N ASN A 119 3.96 5.71 10.08
CA ASN A 119 5.30 5.45 9.51
C ASN A 119 5.27 5.62 7.99
N LEU A 120 4.75 6.74 7.52
CA LEU A 120 4.67 7.09 6.11
C LEU A 120 5.90 7.92 5.70
N VAL A 121 6.40 7.62 4.51
CA VAL A 121 7.38 8.42 3.78
C VAL A 121 6.76 8.77 2.45
N ALA A 122 6.84 10.03 2.03
CA ALA A 122 6.22 10.46 0.80
C ALA A 122 7.05 11.53 0.10
N PHE A 123 6.90 11.60 -1.22
CA PHE A 123 7.44 12.67 -2.03
C PHE A 123 6.57 12.93 -3.26
N PHE A 124 6.54 14.20 -3.68
CA PHE A 124 6.07 14.56 -5.01
C PHE A 124 7.15 14.37 -6.06
N ASN A 125 6.75 13.95 -7.26
CA ASN A 125 7.59 14.11 -8.45
C ASN A 125 6.76 14.42 -9.69
N GLY A 126 7.38 15.09 -10.66
CA GLY A 126 6.73 15.46 -11.90
C GLY A 126 7.66 16.25 -12.82
N PRO A 127 7.17 16.69 -13.98
CA PRO A 127 7.94 17.49 -14.94
C PRO A 127 8.44 18.79 -14.29
N GLN A 128 9.76 18.94 -14.25
CA GLN A 128 10.44 20.10 -13.63
C GLN A 128 10.51 21.32 -14.56
N ALA A 129 10.41 21.09 -15.86
CA ALA A 129 10.41 22.13 -16.89
C ALA A 129 9.19 21.96 -17.81
N ALA A 130 8.74 23.08 -18.39
CA ALA A 130 7.74 23.03 -19.44
C ALA A 130 8.42 22.63 -20.76
N HIS A 131 7.84 21.68 -21.47
CA HIS A 131 8.21 21.32 -22.84
C HIS A 131 6.96 21.37 -23.74
N GLN A 132 7.13 21.36 -25.06
CA GLN A 132 6.10 21.69 -26.06
C GLN A 132 4.69 21.10 -25.80
N ASP A 133 4.59 19.91 -25.19
CA ASP A 133 3.32 19.24 -24.86
C ASP A 133 3.11 18.98 -23.35
N GLN A 134 3.96 19.54 -22.47
CA GLN A 134 3.95 19.24 -21.04
C GLN A 134 4.20 20.51 -20.22
N VAL A 135 3.16 20.96 -19.53
CA VAL A 135 3.27 22.04 -18.54
C VAL A 135 4.09 21.56 -17.35
N ARG A 136 4.96 22.43 -16.82
CA ARG A 136 5.67 22.20 -15.55
C ARG A 136 4.64 21.87 -14.46
N ASN A 137 4.80 20.72 -13.81
CA ASN A 137 3.93 20.31 -12.72
C ASN A 137 4.70 19.35 -11.81
N ILE A 138 5.45 19.91 -10.86
CA ILE A 138 6.34 19.13 -10.00
C ILE A 138 5.54 18.26 -9.00
N HIS A 139 4.28 18.62 -8.75
CA HIS A 139 3.36 17.92 -7.85
C HIS A 139 2.50 16.86 -8.58
N ARG A 140 2.79 16.57 -9.85
CA ARG A 140 1.97 15.69 -10.70
C ARG A 140 1.73 14.32 -10.07
N ASN A 141 2.73 13.70 -9.47
CA ASN A 141 2.59 12.40 -8.83
C ASN A 141 2.96 12.48 -7.35
N LEU A 142 2.04 12.08 -6.48
CA LEU A 142 2.28 11.85 -5.07
C LEU A 142 2.64 10.39 -4.86
N ASN A 143 3.84 10.12 -4.34
CA ASN A 143 4.28 8.76 -4.00
C ASN A 143 4.29 8.62 -2.48
N ILE A 144 3.58 7.63 -1.95
CA ILE A 144 3.43 7.38 -0.52
C ILE A 144 3.87 5.94 -0.26
N ASN A 145 4.84 5.75 0.64
CA ASN A 145 5.27 4.43 1.10
C ASN A 145 4.99 4.27 2.59
N ALA A 146 4.40 3.12 2.93
CA ALA A 146 4.13 2.71 4.30
C ALA A 146 4.86 1.40 4.60
N ILE A 147 5.33 1.22 5.83
CA ILE A 147 5.74 -0.13 6.29
C ILE A 147 4.51 -1.01 6.49
N LYS A 148 3.46 -0.42 7.07
CA LYS A 148 2.13 -1.02 7.24
C LYS A 148 1.09 0.10 7.33
N LEU A 149 -0.07 -0.11 6.72
CA LEU A 149 -1.24 0.72 6.96
C LEU A 149 -1.97 0.17 8.18
N GLY A 150 -1.88 0.88 9.31
CA GLY A 150 -2.59 0.53 10.55
C GLY A 150 -4.06 0.97 10.57
N HIS A 151 -4.44 1.81 9.62
CA HIS A 151 -5.77 2.40 9.44
C HIS A 151 -6.06 2.54 7.94
N ALA A 152 -7.34 2.76 7.60
CA ALA A 152 -7.74 3.07 6.23
C ALA A 152 -7.15 4.41 5.80
N LEU A 153 -6.55 4.47 4.61
CA LEU A 153 -6.01 5.71 4.09
C LEU A 153 -7.12 6.51 3.41
N GLU A 154 -7.41 7.71 3.91
CA GLU A 154 -8.30 8.69 3.27
C GLU A 154 -7.59 9.26 2.04
N THR A 155 -8.13 9.01 0.85
CA THR A 155 -7.49 9.44 -0.41
C THR A 155 -8.29 10.49 -1.17
N SER A 156 -9.49 10.83 -0.70
CA SER A 156 -10.44 11.63 -1.47
C SER A 156 -9.99 13.08 -1.52
N SER A 157 -9.48 13.59 -0.41
CA SER A 157 -8.99 14.96 -0.27
C SER A 157 -7.71 15.22 -1.05
N PHE A 158 -6.93 14.18 -1.42
CA PHE A 158 -5.62 14.37 -2.06
C PHE A 158 -5.69 15.18 -3.38
N PHE A 159 -6.79 15.10 -4.13
CA PHE A 159 -6.88 15.80 -5.41
C PHE A 159 -7.42 17.24 -5.30
N SER A 160 -8.02 17.59 -4.16
CA SER A 160 -8.57 18.92 -3.88
C SER A 160 -7.70 19.73 -2.90
N ARG A 161 -7.01 19.07 -1.97
CA ARG A 161 -6.08 19.70 -1.01
C ARG A 161 -4.98 20.45 -1.74
N ARG A 162 -4.56 21.58 -1.17
CA ARG A 162 -3.48 22.43 -1.69
C ARG A 162 -2.55 22.83 -0.55
N ILE A 163 -1.27 22.94 -0.88
CA ILE A 163 -0.28 23.71 -0.12
C ILE A 163 0.04 24.98 -0.89
N ARG A 164 0.57 26.00 -0.21
CA ARG A 164 0.88 27.30 -0.81
C ARG A 164 1.70 27.18 -2.10
N ARG A 165 2.71 26.32 -2.12
CA ARG A 165 3.59 26.11 -3.29
C ARG A 165 2.85 25.51 -4.49
N MET A 166 1.86 24.64 -4.27
CA MET A 166 1.03 24.11 -5.37
C MET A 166 0.23 25.21 -6.05
N GLU A 167 -0.29 26.17 -5.28
CA GLU A 167 -1.07 27.30 -5.79
C GLU A 167 -0.19 28.27 -6.57
N GLU A 168 0.96 28.66 -5.99
CA GLU A 168 1.95 29.55 -6.62
C GLU A 168 2.44 28.99 -7.96
N GLU A 169 2.69 27.68 -8.03
CA GLU A 169 3.17 27.02 -9.25
C GLU A 169 2.06 26.55 -10.19
N LYS A 170 0.79 26.72 -9.82
CA LYS A 170 -0.38 26.15 -10.54
C LYS A 170 -0.21 24.64 -10.80
N SER A 171 0.43 23.94 -9.87
CA SER A 171 0.63 22.50 -9.93
C SER A 171 -0.57 21.76 -9.36
N GLU A 172 -0.82 20.55 -9.86
CA GLU A 172 -1.90 19.71 -9.36
C GLU A 172 -1.49 18.24 -9.36
N ILE A 173 -2.09 17.48 -8.45
CA ILE A 173 -1.93 16.03 -8.40
C ILE A 173 -2.76 15.40 -9.52
N LYS A 174 -2.09 14.60 -10.34
CA LYS A 174 -2.72 13.74 -11.36
C LYS A 174 -2.68 12.27 -10.96
N ASN A 175 -1.62 11.85 -10.26
CA ASN A 175 -1.45 10.47 -9.85
C ASN A 175 -1.12 10.38 -8.37
N VAL A 176 -1.68 9.39 -7.70
CA VAL A 176 -1.26 8.95 -6.37
C VAL A 176 -0.82 7.51 -6.46
N HIS A 177 0.42 7.23 -6.03
CA HIS A 177 0.97 5.89 -5.92
C HIS A 177 1.11 5.55 -4.44
N ILE A 178 0.45 4.46 -4.03
CA ILE A 178 0.58 3.95 -2.66
C ILE A 178 1.39 2.66 -2.72
N LEU A 179 2.46 2.64 -1.94
CA LEU A 179 3.40 1.54 -1.80
C LEU A 179 3.34 1.02 -0.36
N ILE A 180 3.43 -0.29 -0.21
CA ILE A 180 3.65 -0.94 1.09
C ILE A 180 4.94 -1.74 1.00
N ASN A 181 5.88 -1.46 1.90
CA ASN A 181 7.23 -2.03 1.88
C ASN A 181 7.87 -1.93 0.49
N GLY A 182 7.78 -0.74 -0.13
CA GLY A 182 8.37 -0.49 -1.44
C GLY A 182 7.61 -1.07 -2.63
N LYS A 183 6.57 -1.87 -2.40
CA LYS A 183 5.76 -2.47 -3.47
C LYS A 183 4.55 -1.61 -3.75
N LYS A 184 4.48 -1.06 -4.96
CA LYS A 184 3.30 -0.33 -5.45
C LYS A 184 2.07 -1.24 -5.51
N ILE A 185 1.09 -0.95 -4.66
CA ILE A 185 -0.14 -1.75 -4.53
C ILE A 185 -1.39 -1.03 -5.06
N VAL A 186 -1.42 0.30 -4.98
CA VAL A 186 -2.53 1.13 -5.46
C VAL A 186 -2.01 2.22 -6.38
N THR A 187 -2.75 2.51 -7.44
CA THR A 187 -2.57 3.69 -8.29
C THR A 187 -3.91 4.36 -8.47
N ILE A 188 -3.99 5.65 -8.16
CA ILE A 188 -5.17 6.48 -8.33
C ILE A 188 -4.82 7.54 -9.38
N GLU A 189 -5.51 7.50 -10.51
CA GLU A 189 -5.30 8.43 -11.62
C GLU A 189 -6.50 9.37 -11.76
N LYS A 190 -6.22 10.67 -11.84
CA LYS A 190 -7.23 11.70 -12.12
C LYS A 190 -7.31 11.91 -13.63
N ASN A 191 -8.43 11.49 -14.22
CA ASN A 191 -8.67 11.61 -15.65
C ASN A 191 -9.05 13.05 -16.06
N GLU A 192 -9.20 13.28 -17.37
CA GLU A 192 -9.54 14.60 -17.93
C GLU A 192 -10.89 15.14 -17.42
N LYS A 193 -11.86 14.24 -17.18
CA LYS A 193 -13.16 14.53 -16.56
C LYS A 193 -13.08 14.77 -15.04
N GLN A 194 -11.87 14.89 -14.49
CA GLN A 194 -11.59 15.07 -13.06
C GLN A 194 -12.01 13.88 -12.18
N GLN A 195 -12.36 12.73 -12.76
CA GLN A 195 -12.71 11.52 -12.02
C GLN A 195 -11.44 10.82 -11.54
N ARG A 196 -11.52 10.21 -10.35
CA ARG A 196 -10.44 9.47 -9.71
C ARG A 196 -10.63 7.98 -10.00
N ASN A 197 -9.74 7.38 -10.77
CA ASN A 197 -9.78 5.96 -11.11
C ASN A 197 -8.79 5.17 -10.25
N TYR A 198 -9.32 4.34 -9.37
CA TYR A 198 -8.56 3.49 -8.46
C TYR A 198 -8.20 2.18 -9.14
N SER A 199 -6.93 1.80 -9.09
CA SER A 199 -6.43 0.53 -9.60
C SER A 199 -5.58 -0.17 -8.54
N PHE A 200 -5.81 -1.48 -8.40
CA PHE A 200 -5.18 -2.31 -7.37
C PHE A 200 -4.41 -3.45 -8.03
N LYS A 201 -3.17 -3.68 -7.58
CA LYS A 201 -2.41 -4.88 -7.97
C LYS A 201 -3.09 -6.13 -7.40
N LYS A 202 -2.88 -7.29 -8.04
CA LYS A 202 -3.38 -8.59 -7.56
C LYS A 202 -2.87 -8.96 -6.15
N SER A 203 -1.72 -8.43 -5.74
CA SER A 203 -1.16 -8.66 -4.41
C SER A 203 -1.51 -7.57 -3.40
N ALA A 204 -2.40 -6.63 -3.74
CA ALA A 204 -2.73 -5.52 -2.87
C ALA A 204 -3.46 -6.01 -1.62
N ILE A 205 -2.99 -5.60 -0.45
CA ILE A 205 -3.63 -5.81 0.85
C ILE A 205 -3.62 -4.46 1.59
N CYS A 206 -4.77 -3.81 1.67
CA CYS A 206 -4.92 -2.49 2.29
C CYS A 206 -6.39 -2.14 2.49
N ASP A 207 -6.65 -1.15 3.36
CA ASP A 207 -7.95 -0.48 3.43
C ASP A 207 -7.83 0.93 2.84
N ILE A 208 -8.81 1.31 2.02
CA ILE A 208 -8.90 2.64 1.41
C ILE A 208 -10.23 3.27 1.81
N GLU A 209 -10.17 4.51 2.27
CA GLU A 209 -11.34 5.31 2.60
C GLU A 209 -11.66 6.29 1.46
N ILE A 210 -12.90 6.23 0.99
CA ILE A 210 -13.43 7.09 -0.08
C ILE A 210 -14.62 7.86 0.49
N SER A 211 -14.58 9.18 0.33
CA SER A 211 -15.61 10.11 0.76
C SER A 211 -16.17 10.91 -0.42
N TRP A 212 -17.45 11.25 -0.33
CA TRP A 212 -18.17 12.10 -1.28
C TRP A 212 -19.40 12.73 -0.63
N ASN A 213 -19.91 13.79 -1.24
CA ASN A 213 -21.17 14.40 -0.86
C ASN A 213 -22.29 13.87 -1.77
N ALA A 214 -23.45 13.57 -1.19
CA ALA A 214 -24.67 13.20 -1.89
C ALA A 214 -25.84 14.04 -1.37
N LYS A 215 -26.99 14.00 -2.06
CA LYS A 215 -28.23 14.60 -1.58
C LYS A 215 -29.23 13.54 -1.16
N ASP A 216 -29.92 13.79 -0.05
CA ASP A 216 -31.08 13.00 0.33
C ASP A 216 -32.33 13.37 -0.48
N THR A 217 -33.45 12.71 -0.20
CA THR A 217 -34.75 12.98 -0.87
C THR A 217 -35.31 14.38 -0.60
N SER A 218 -34.79 15.07 0.42
CA SER A 218 -35.17 16.43 0.80
C SER A 218 -34.16 17.48 0.28
N GLU A 219 -33.26 17.08 -0.63
CA GLU A 219 -32.14 17.88 -1.16
C GLU A 219 -31.10 18.32 -0.11
N LYS A 220 -31.11 17.74 1.08
CA LYS A 220 -30.10 17.99 2.11
C LYS A 220 -28.79 17.31 1.72
N ASP A 221 -27.68 18.05 1.85
CA ASP A 221 -26.34 17.49 1.65
C ASP A 221 -26.00 16.48 2.77
N LEU A 222 -25.48 15.33 2.35
CA LEU A 222 -25.02 14.23 3.19
C LEU A 222 -23.55 13.96 2.93
N SER A 223 -22.77 13.77 3.99
CA SER A 223 -21.38 13.31 3.90
C SER A 223 -21.32 11.79 3.92
N CYS A 224 -20.98 11.20 2.78
CA CYS A 224 -20.89 9.75 2.61
C CYS A 224 -19.43 9.31 2.69
N VAL A 225 -19.18 8.22 3.42
CA VAL A 225 -17.84 7.59 3.50
C VAL A 225 -17.99 6.08 3.37
N ILE A 226 -17.09 5.47 2.59
CA ILE A 226 -16.94 4.03 2.50
C ILE A 226 -15.49 3.63 2.69
N VAL A 227 -15.27 2.62 3.52
CA VAL A 227 -13.98 1.96 3.68
C VAL A 227 -14.04 0.65 2.91
N LEU A 228 -13.24 0.56 1.86
CA LEU A 228 -13.04 -0.66 1.09
C LEU A 228 -11.86 -1.43 1.67
N SER A 229 -12.06 -2.72 1.92
CA SER A 229 -10.95 -3.64 2.20
C SER A 229 -10.53 -4.37 0.95
N ILE A 230 -9.26 -4.23 0.62
CA ILE A 230 -8.63 -4.86 -0.53
C ILE A 230 -7.79 -6.00 0.01
N ASN A 231 -8.10 -7.23 -0.41
CA ASN A 231 -7.31 -8.41 -0.08
C ASN A 231 -7.02 -9.21 -1.33
N SER A 232 -5.73 -9.34 -1.66
CA SER A 232 -5.28 -9.99 -2.89
C SER A 232 -5.99 -9.43 -4.14
N GLY A 233 -6.15 -8.09 -4.16
CA GLY A 233 -6.79 -7.36 -5.26
C GLY A 233 -8.30 -7.55 -5.40
N GLN A 234 -8.93 -8.40 -4.57
CA GLN A 234 -10.38 -8.47 -4.39
C GLN A 234 -10.85 -7.34 -3.47
N ILE A 235 -12.05 -6.84 -3.71
CA ILE A 235 -12.60 -5.66 -3.04
C ILE A 235 -13.81 -6.12 -2.23
N SER A 236 -13.90 -5.65 -0.99
CA SER A 236 -15.05 -5.86 -0.12
C SER A 236 -15.36 -4.59 0.67
N ILE A 237 -16.62 -4.44 1.09
CA ILE A 237 -17.03 -3.31 1.93
C ILE A 237 -16.70 -3.65 3.37
N LYS A 238 -15.83 -2.85 3.99
CA LYS A 238 -15.46 -2.98 5.42
C LYS A 238 -16.35 -2.16 6.33
N LYS A 239 -16.65 -0.93 5.92
CA LYS A 239 -17.46 0.03 6.70
C LYS A 239 -18.12 1.03 5.76
N SER A 240 -19.33 1.45 6.08
CA SER A 240 -20.08 2.52 5.39
C SER A 240 -20.69 3.47 6.42
N THR A 241 -20.57 4.77 6.18
CA THR A 241 -21.17 5.79 7.05
C THR A 241 -21.82 6.93 6.27
N ILE A 242 -22.88 7.50 6.84
CA ILE A 242 -23.53 8.75 6.41
C ILE A 242 -23.50 9.71 7.61
N ASP A 243 -22.97 10.92 7.42
CA ASP A 243 -22.80 11.93 8.46
C ASP A 243 -22.11 11.37 9.73
N GLY A 244 -21.14 10.48 9.52
CA GLY A 244 -20.37 9.80 10.58
C GLY A 244 -21.09 8.62 11.25
N SER A 245 -22.37 8.40 10.97
CA SER A 245 -23.16 7.28 11.50
C SER A 245 -23.02 6.04 10.62
N ASN A 246 -22.83 4.86 11.22
CA ASN A 246 -22.77 3.60 10.47
C ASN A 246 -24.12 3.30 9.80
N VAL A 247 -24.07 2.84 8.55
CA VAL A 247 -25.26 2.48 7.77
C VAL A 247 -25.08 1.16 7.06
N GLU A 248 -26.19 0.53 6.69
CA GLU A 248 -26.19 -0.70 5.92
C GLU A 248 -25.60 -0.46 4.52
N PRO A 249 -24.81 -1.41 3.98
CA PRO A 249 -24.20 -1.26 2.66
C PRO A 249 -25.19 -1.02 1.50
N LYS A 250 -26.47 -1.39 1.66
CA LYS A 250 -27.52 -1.11 0.66
C LYS A 250 -27.91 0.37 0.61
N GLU A 251 -27.93 1.06 1.76
CA GLU A 251 -28.29 2.47 1.83
C GLU A 251 -27.22 3.34 1.16
N ILE A 252 -25.95 3.06 1.47
CA ILE A 252 -24.82 3.78 0.85
C ILE A 252 -24.71 3.50 -0.65
N LEU A 253 -25.14 2.32 -1.13
CA LEU A 253 -25.14 2.00 -2.56
C LEU A 253 -26.07 2.93 -3.35
N GLU A 254 -27.25 3.24 -2.83
CA GLU A 254 -28.18 4.16 -3.49
C GLU A 254 -27.58 5.57 -3.61
N LEU A 255 -26.91 6.05 -2.56
CA LEU A 255 -26.21 7.34 -2.59
C LEU A 255 -24.96 7.32 -3.48
N ALA A 256 -24.30 6.18 -3.62
CA ALA A 256 -23.15 6.02 -4.52
C ALA A 256 -23.52 6.16 -6.00
N LYS A 257 -24.80 6.01 -6.38
CA LYS A 257 -25.26 6.27 -7.76
C LYS A 257 -25.11 7.74 -8.15
N GLN A 258 -25.13 8.65 -7.18
CA GLN A 258 -24.88 10.08 -7.39
C GLN A 258 -23.38 10.40 -7.52
N ASN A 259 -22.50 9.44 -7.25
CA ASN A 259 -21.06 9.64 -7.32
C ASN A 259 -20.54 9.44 -8.75
N GLU A 260 -20.34 10.55 -9.45
CA GLU A 260 -19.71 10.56 -10.78
C GLU A 260 -18.18 10.71 -10.72
N ALA A 261 -17.62 11.02 -9.54
CA ALA A 261 -16.22 11.40 -9.37
C ALA A 261 -15.27 10.22 -9.13
N VAL A 262 -15.79 9.02 -8.86
CA VAL A 262 -14.98 7.84 -8.48
C VAL A 262 -15.23 6.68 -9.42
N LEU A 263 -14.13 6.18 -9.98
CA LEU A 263 -14.09 4.94 -10.73
C LEU A 263 -13.16 3.95 -10.04
N ILE A 264 -13.45 2.66 -10.15
CA ILE A 264 -12.57 1.59 -9.69
C ILE A 264 -12.34 0.64 -10.86
N LYS A 265 -11.09 0.57 -11.34
CA LYS A 265 -10.71 -0.16 -12.56
C LYS A 265 -11.61 0.19 -13.75
N GLY A 266 -11.99 1.47 -13.87
CA GLY A 266 -12.86 2.00 -14.92
C GLY A 266 -14.37 1.82 -14.71
N LYS A 267 -14.82 1.08 -13.69
CA LYS A 267 -16.25 0.95 -13.34
C LYS A 267 -16.68 2.04 -12.37
N ALA A 268 -17.94 2.45 -12.40
CA ALA A 268 -18.46 3.42 -11.44
C ALA A 268 -18.47 2.84 -10.02
N LEU A 269 -18.35 3.69 -9.00
CA LEU A 269 -18.31 3.25 -7.61
C LEU A 269 -19.51 2.37 -7.25
N HIS A 270 -20.74 2.79 -7.59
CA HIS A 270 -21.96 2.04 -7.28
C HIS A 270 -21.99 0.65 -7.93
N GLU A 271 -21.45 0.48 -9.13
CA GLU A 271 -21.38 -0.83 -9.79
C GLU A 271 -20.50 -1.80 -9.00
N VAL A 272 -19.33 -1.33 -8.55
CA VAL A 272 -18.41 -2.14 -7.75
C VAL A 272 -18.99 -2.46 -6.37
N LEU A 273 -19.68 -1.51 -5.74
CA LEU A 273 -20.38 -1.76 -4.48
C LEU A 273 -21.48 -2.82 -4.67
N GLY A 274 -22.26 -2.74 -5.75
CA GLY A 274 -23.27 -3.75 -6.09
C GLY A 274 -22.67 -5.16 -6.24
N GLU A 275 -21.53 -5.29 -6.94
CA GLU A 275 -20.80 -6.56 -7.08
C GLU A 275 -20.35 -7.12 -5.72
N CYS A 276 -19.86 -6.26 -4.82
CA CYS A 276 -19.44 -6.65 -3.47
C CYS A 276 -20.61 -7.24 -2.66
N LEU A 277 -21.82 -6.65 -2.76
CA LEU A 277 -22.99 -7.12 -2.02
C LEU A 277 -23.48 -8.50 -2.49
N VAL A 278 -23.45 -8.74 -3.80
CA VAL A 278 -23.80 -10.06 -4.37
C VAL A 278 -22.82 -11.12 -3.87
N GLN A 279 -21.51 -10.83 -3.91
CA GLN A 279 -20.48 -11.76 -3.43
C GLN A 279 -20.61 -12.06 -1.93
N GLN A 280 -20.89 -11.05 -1.09
CA GLN A 280 -21.11 -11.24 0.34
C GLN A 280 -22.33 -12.14 0.64
N THR A 281 -23.38 -12.04 -0.17
CA THR A 281 -24.59 -12.86 -0.01
C THR A 281 -24.30 -14.32 -0.37
N GLN A 282 -23.57 -14.57 -1.46
CA GLN A 282 -23.20 -15.93 -1.89
C GLN A 282 -22.24 -16.64 -0.93
N CYS A 283 -21.35 -15.92 -0.24
CA CYS A 283 -20.49 -16.53 0.78
C CYS A 283 -21.26 -16.92 2.06
N LYS A 284 -22.24 -16.11 2.49
CA LYS A 284 -23.09 -16.41 3.66
C LYS A 284 -24.01 -17.61 3.42
N GLU A 285 -24.48 -17.83 2.19
CA GLU A 285 -25.29 -19.01 1.85
C GLU A 285 -24.48 -20.32 1.85
N LYS A 286 -23.18 -20.25 1.51
CA LYS A 286 -22.28 -21.41 1.53
C LYS A 286 -21.82 -21.81 2.94
N GLU A 287 -21.73 -20.88 3.89
CA GLU A 287 -21.46 -21.22 5.30
C GLU A 287 -22.67 -21.89 6.00
N ASN A 288 -23.89 -21.68 5.50
CA ASN A 288 -25.11 -22.25 6.07
C ASN A 288 -25.55 -23.59 5.44
N THR A 289 -24.74 -24.16 4.54
CA THR A 289 -24.98 -25.48 3.94
C THR A 289 -23.89 -26.47 4.33
N GLN A 290 -23.86 -26.83 5.62
CA GLN A 290 -23.22 -28.07 6.07
C GLN A 290 -24.31 -29.03 6.58
N PRO A 291 -24.69 -30.08 5.84
CA PRO A 291 -25.42 -31.20 6.42
C PRO A 291 -24.46 -31.99 7.29
N CYS A 292 -24.82 -32.19 8.56
CA CYS A 292 -24.26 -33.25 9.38
C CYS A 292 -24.57 -34.60 8.73
N GLU A 293 -23.60 -35.22 8.06
CA GLU A 293 -23.63 -36.65 7.82
C GLU A 293 -22.93 -37.36 8.99
N ASN A 294 -23.75 -37.76 9.96
CA ASN A 294 -23.41 -38.87 10.85
C ASN A 294 -23.29 -40.12 9.98
N ILE A 295 -22.06 -40.53 9.67
CA ILE A 295 -21.81 -41.87 9.16
C ILE A 295 -21.97 -42.85 10.33
N ILE A 296 -23.19 -43.39 10.47
CA ILE A 296 -23.45 -44.63 11.19
C ILE A 296 -23.07 -45.76 10.22
N VAL A 297 -22.08 -46.59 10.59
CA VAL A 297 -21.80 -47.86 9.93
C VAL A 297 -22.37 -49.01 10.78
N PRO A 298 -23.33 -49.80 10.27
CA PRO A 298 -23.70 -51.07 10.88
C PRO A 298 -23.12 -52.28 10.11
N GLY A 299 -22.24 -53.04 10.76
CA GLY A 299 -22.40 -54.50 10.95
C GLY A 299 -21.71 -55.53 10.04
N SER A 300 -21.09 -56.53 10.71
CA SER A 300 -20.73 -57.93 10.34
C SER A 300 -19.34 -58.17 9.71
N SER A 301 -18.46 -59.09 10.16
CA SER A 301 -18.56 -60.40 10.87
C SER A 301 -17.23 -60.76 11.60
N LEU A 302 -17.23 -61.28 12.85
CA LEU A 302 -16.84 -62.66 13.34
C LEU A 302 -15.55 -63.24 12.72
N ASP A 303 -14.55 -63.85 13.38
CA ASP A 303 -14.22 -64.43 14.71
C ASP A 303 -12.65 -64.45 14.74
N GLU A 304 -11.85 -64.48 15.81
CA GLU A 304 -11.69 -65.44 16.92
C GLU A 304 -10.58 -64.79 17.82
N GLY A 305 -10.79 -64.57 19.12
CA GLY A 305 -10.27 -65.45 20.15
C GLY A 305 -9.00 -64.91 20.84
N VAL A 306 -9.15 -64.43 22.08
CA VAL A 306 -8.33 -64.72 23.29
C VAL A 306 -8.59 -63.65 24.35
N THR A 307 -9.25 -64.09 25.42
CA THR A 307 -9.49 -63.38 26.68
C THR A 307 -8.22 -63.45 27.54
N ILE A 308 -7.98 -62.46 28.41
CA ILE A 308 -7.89 -62.63 29.89
C ILE A 308 -7.73 -61.24 30.54
N GLU A 309 -8.73 -60.91 31.36
CA GLU A 309 -8.75 -60.25 32.69
C GLU A 309 -7.62 -59.29 33.09
N GLY A 310 -7.84 -58.16 33.77
CA GLY A 310 -9.02 -57.64 34.44
C GLY A 310 -8.63 -56.45 35.36
N GLY A 311 -9.64 -55.71 35.83
CA GLY A 311 -9.53 -54.90 37.05
C GLY A 311 -9.37 -53.39 36.88
N VAL A 312 -10.49 -52.67 36.75
CA VAL A 312 -10.63 -51.28 37.23
C VAL A 312 -11.04 -51.35 38.71
N PRO A 313 -10.60 -50.39 39.54
CA PRO A 313 -11.60 -49.50 40.12
C PRO A 313 -11.17 -48.02 40.11
N SER A 314 -12.09 -47.17 39.67
CA SER A 314 -12.23 -45.78 40.14
C SER A 314 -13.05 -45.79 41.45
N PRO A 315 -13.40 -44.65 42.08
CA PRO A 315 -12.70 -43.36 42.29
C PRO A 315 -12.68 -43.01 43.80
N GLN A 316 -12.05 -41.89 44.23
CA GLN A 316 -12.70 -40.99 45.20
C GLN A 316 -12.00 -39.63 45.39
N LYS A 317 -12.86 -38.61 45.47
CA LYS A 317 -12.63 -37.24 45.89
C LYS A 317 -12.18 -37.18 47.35
N GLU A 318 -11.33 -36.22 47.68
CA GLU A 318 -11.43 -35.53 48.97
C GLU A 318 -11.06 -34.05 48.84
N THR A 319 -11.55 -33.30 49.82
CA THR A 319 -12.01 -31.92 49.73
C THR A 319 -10.99 -30.94 50.34
N ALA A 320 -11.11 -29.68 49.91
CA ALA A 320 -10.55 -28.43 50.47
C ALA A 320 -10.01 -28.44 51.91
N VAL A 321 -8.94 -27.67 52.18
CA VAL A 321 -8.92 -26.60 53.20
C VAL A 321 -7.87 -25.52 52.83
N ASN A 322 -8.28 -24.31 53.20
CA ASN A 322 -7.78 -22.97 52.96
C ASN A 322 -6.63 -22.54 53.89
N ASN A 323 -6.14 -21.33 53.63
CA ASN A 323 -5.41 -20.39 54.50
C ASN A 323 -3.87 -20.42 54.56
N GLY A 324 -3.30 -19.24 54.25
CA GLY A 324 -2.23 -18.71 55.12
C GLY A 324 -1.17 -17.86 54.43
N ARG A 325 -1.44 -16.54 54.33
CA ARG A 325 -0.45 -15.45 54.28
C ARG A 325 0.82 -15.73 55.09
N PHE A 326 1.98 -15.28 54.63
CA PHE A 326 2.57 -13.98 55.03
C PHE A 326 3.83 -13.65 54.21
N ALA A 327 3.99 -12.35 53.96
CA ALA A 327 5.15 -11.72 53.36
C ALA A 327 6.34 -11.67 54.32
N THR A 328 7.56 -11.64 53.77
CA THR A 328 8.62 -10.65 54.05
C THR A 328 9.88 -11.01 53.23
N HIS A 329 10.32 -10.16 52.31
CA HIS A 329 11.50 -9.29 52.49
C HIS A 329 11.66 -8.33 51.33
#